data_AF-A0A842LLC2-F1
#
_entry.id   AF-A0A842LLC2-F1
#
_cell.length_a   1.000
_cell.length_b   1.000
_cell.length_c   1.000
_cell.angle_alpha   90.00
_cell.angle_beta   90.00
_cell.angle_gamma   90.00
#
_symmetry.space_group_name_H-M   'P 1'
#
loop_
_entity.id
_entity.type
_entity.pdbx_description
1 polymer ?
#
loop_
_entity_poly.entity_id
_entity_poly.type
_entity_poly.pdbx_seq_one_letter_code
_entity_poly.pdbx_strand_id
1 'polypeptide(L)'
;SEFYGKRVALKAVHSALIANLLMVVIIYIALSWSPAPVMSKEALSSFSSVFSFAPRVIVASLIAFIISQHHDVIAFHFWKRKTEGRHLWLRNNASTMVSQLLDTVIFITIAFYGLPSAVLLNMIFGQYLVKLLIAALDTPFIYLASFVMKEKIPAEVVKA
;
A
#
# COMPACT_ATOMS: atom_id res chain seq x y z
N SER A 1 4.16 13.34 0.21
CA SER A 1 4.46 13.92 1.53
C SER A 1 5.59 14.93 1.51
N GLU A 2 6.62 14.75 0.67
CA GLU A 2 7.80 15.61 0.67
C GLU A 2 7.59 17.01 0.07
N PHE A 3 6.92 17.11 -1.08
CA PHE A 3 6.77 18.38 -1.82
C PHE A 3 5.42 19.07 -1.64
N TYR A 4 4.35 18.29 -1.45
CA TYR A 4 2.97 18.80 -1.42
C TYR A 4 2.33 18.71 -0.02
N GLY A 5 3.14 18.40 1.00
CA GLY A 5 2.71 18.29 2.39
C GLY A 5 1.74 17.15 2.69
N LYS A 6 1.30 17.09 3.95
CA LYS A 6 0.45 16.03 4.52
C LYS A 6 -0.94 15.98 3.87
N ARG A 7 -1.56 17.13 3.58
CA ARG A 7 -2.94 17.19 3.07
C ARG A 7 -3.08 16.60 1.67
N VAL A 8 -2.13 16.86 0.77
CA VAL A 8 -2.18 16.31 -0.60
C VAL A 8 -1.87 14.81 -0.61
N ALA A 9 -0.92 14.37 0.22
CA ALA A 9 -0.65 12.94 0.39
C ALA A 9 -1.90 12.16 0.85
N LEU A 10 -2.62 12.68 1.84
CA LEU A 10 -3.87 12.07 2.31
C LEU A 10 -4.98 12.07 1.24
N LYS A 11 -5.06 13.10 0.39
CA LYS A 11 -6.01 13.10 -0.74
C LYS A 11 -5.71 11.98 -1.74
N ALA A 12 -4.44 11.76 -2.08
CA ALA A 12 -4.02 10.67 -2.98
C ALA A 12 -4.37 9.29 -2.41
N VAL A 13 -4.14 9.11 -1.11
CA VAL A 13 -4.53 7.91 -0.35
C VAL A 13 -6.04 7.68 -0.44
N HIS A 14 -6.85 8.71 -0.21
CA HIS A 14 -8.30 8.59 -0.28
C HIS A 14 -8.81 8.33 -1.71
N SER A 15 -8.21 8.91 -2.75
CA SER A 15 -8.57 8.58 -4.14
C SER A 15 -8.27 7.14 -4.51
N ALA A 16 -7.12 6.60 -4.07
CA ALA A 16 -6.78 5.19 -4.27
C ALA A 16 -7.74 4.26 -3.52
N LEU A 17 -8.18 4.66 -2.33
CA LEU A 17 -9.20 3.94 -1.55
C LEU A 17 -10.53 3.86 -2.31
N ILE A 18 -11.00 4.98 -2.86
CA ILE A 18 -12.26 5.07 -3.60
C ILE A 18 -12.19 4.21 -4.88
N ALA A 19 -11.08 4.25 -5.62
CA ALA A 19 -10.89 3.44 -6.81
C ALA A 19 -10.93 1.93 -6.49
N ASN A 20 -10.30 1.51 -5.39
CA ASN A 20 -10.34 0.11 -4.94
C ASN A 20 -11.75 -0.32 -4.50
N LEU A 21 -12.49 0.55 -3.79
CA LEU A 21 -13.89 0.27 -3.43
C LEU A 21 -14.77 0.10 -4.68
N LEU A 22 -14.59 0.96 -5.69
CA LEU A 22 -15.33 0.85 -6.95
C LEU A 22 -15.02 -0.46 -7.68
N MET A 23 -13.75 -0.89 -7.68
CA MET A 23 -13.34 -2.18 -8.23
C MET A 23 -14.04 -3.37 -7.54
N VAL A 24 -14.21 -3.34 -6.21
CA VAL A 24 -14.98 -4.37 -5.47
C VAL A 24 -16.40 -4.47 -5.99
N VAL A 25 -17.06 -3.32 -6.13
CA VAL A 25 -18.46 -3.26 -6.57
C VAL A 25 -18.60 -3.84 -7.97
N ILE A 26 -17.68 -3.51 -8.87
CA ILE A 26 -17.66 -4.06 -10.23
C ILE A 26 -17.47 -5.58 -10.20
N ILE A 27 -16.52 -6.09 -9.41
CA ILE A 27 -16.28 -7.54 -9.26
C ILE A 27 -17.54 -8.24 -8.72
N TYR A 28 -18.20 -7.66 -7.72
CA TYR A 28 -19.41 -8.22 -7.14
C TYR A 28 -20.57 -8.28 -8.14
N ILE A 29 -20.75 -7.23 -8.94
CA ILE A 29 -21.73 -7.20 -10.03
C ILE A 29 -21.38 -8.28 -11.07
N ALA A 30 -20.11 -8.38 -11.47
CA ALA A 30 -19.67 -9.38 -12.44
C ALA A 30 -19.92 -10.82 -11.97
N LEU A 31 -19.71 -11.09 -10.67
CA LEU A 31 -20.02 -12.40 -10.06
C LEU A 31 -21.52 -12.70 -9.98
N SER A 32 -22.36 -11.67 -9.92
CA SER A 32 -23.82 -11.80 -9.80
C SER A 32 -24.50 -12.00 -11.17
N TRP A 33 -23.77 -11.82 -12.27
CA TRP A 33 -24.33 -11.94 -13.61
C TRP A 33 -24.37 -13.39 -14.10
N SER A 34 -25.28 -13.69 -15.04
CA SER A 34 -25.30 -15.01 -15.67
C SER A 34 -24.01 -15.22 -16.45
N PRO A 35 -23.35 -16.38 -16.30
CA PRO A 35 -22.17 -16.73 -17.08
C PRO A 35 -22.47 -16.66 -18.58
N ALA A 36 -21.46 -16.26 -19.36
CA ALA A 36 -21.57 -16.28 -20.81
C ALA A 36 -21.75 -17.73 -21.32
N PRO A 37 -22.57 -17.98 -22.36
CA PRO A 37 -22.82 -19.33 -22.87
C PRO A 37 -21.57 -20.08 -23.35
N VAL A 38 -20.53 -19.32 -23.74
CA VAL A 38 -19.23 -19.84 -24.20
C VAL A 38 -18.29 -20.23 -23.06
N MET A 39 -18.65 -19.93 -21.80
CA MET A 39 -17.82 -20.23 -20.64
C MET A 39 -17.95 -21.71 -20.26
N SER A 40 -16.83 -22.44 -20.24
CA SER A 40 -16.83 -23.83 -19.76
C SER A 40 -17.12 -23.89 -18.25
N LYS A 41 -17.59 -25.05 -17.78
CA LYS A 41 -17.87 -25.26 -16.35
C LYS A 41 -16.61 -25.10 -15.50
N GLU A 42 -15.46 -25.52 -16.02
CA GLU A 42 -14.14 -25.39 -15.38
C GLU A 42 -13.68 -23.93 -15.30
N ALA A 43 -13.93 -23.14 -16.36
CA ALA A 43 -13.64 -21.71 -16.34
C ALA A 43 -14.52 -20.98 -15.32
N LEU A 44 -15.81 -21.34 -15.26
CA LEU A 44 -16.75 -20.77 -14.31
C LEU A 44 -16.37 -21.11 -12.86
N SER A 45 -16.01 -22.37 -12.57
CA SER A 45 -15.59 -22.75 -11.20
C SER A 45 -14.32 -22.02 -10.78
N SER A 46 -13.34 -21.90 -11.68
CA SER A 46 -12.10 -21.18 -11.41
C SER A 46 -12.34 -19.69 -11.17
N PHE A 47 -13.22 -19.07 -11.97
CA PHE A 47 -13.65 -17.70 -11.79
C PHE A 47 -14.29 -17.48 -10.40
N SER A 48 -15.26 -18.32 -10.04
CA SER A 48 -15.90 -18.24 -8.72
C SER A 48 -14.93 -18.46 -7.57
N SER A 49 -13.98 -19.40 -7.66
CA SER A 49 -12.98 -19.64 -6.62
C SER A 49 -12.04 -18.44 -6.41
N VAL A 50 -11.58 -17.80 -7.48
CA VAL A 50 -10.68 -16.63 -7.40
C VAL A 50 -11.43 -15.41 -6.85
N PHE A 51 -12.61 -15.12 -7.40
CA PHE A 51 -13.31 -13.88 -7.10
C PHE A 51 -14.19 -13.95 -5.83
N SER A 52 -14.55 -15.14 -5.34
CA SER A 52 -15.21 -15.27 -4.02
C SER A 52 -14.28 -14.90 -2.86
N PHE A 53 -12.96 -15.04 -3.04
CA PHE A 53 -11.96 -14.59 -2.08
C PHE A 53 -11.72 -13.07 -2.14
N ALA A 54 -12.05 -12.43 -3.28
CA ALA A 54 -11.74 -11.02 -3.53
C ALA A 54 -12.33 -10.03 -2.51
N PRO A 55 -13.60 -10.12 -2.07
CA PRO A 55 -14.16 -9.16 -1.11
C PRO A 55 -13.34 -9.10 0.19
N ARG A 56 -12.94 -10.27 0.69
CA ARG A 56 -12.13 -10.39 1.91
C ARG A 56 -10.74 -9.82 1.74
N VAL A 57 -10.08 -10.13 0.63
CA VAL A 57 -8.77 -9.55 0.29
C VAL A 57 -8.86 -8.04 0.22
N ILE A 58 -9.93 -7.51 -0.37
CA ILE A 58 -10.07 -6.06 -0.52
C ILE A 58 -10.30 -5.41 0.85
N VAL A 59 -11.18 -5.95 1.70
CA VAL A 59 -11.35 -5.45 3.07
C VAL A 59 -10.04 -5.48 3.84
N ALA A 60 -9.26 -6.57 3.74
CA ALA A 60 -7.94 -6.66 4.34
C ALA A 60 -6.99 -5.57 3.82
N SER A 61 -6.93 -5.37 2.50
CA SER A 61 -6.12 -4.33 1.86
C SER A 61 -6.52 -2.93 2.32
N LEU A 62 -7.81 -2.61 2.42
CA LEU A 62 -8.28 -1.29 2.84
C LEU A 62 -7.88 -0.99 4.29
N ILE A 63 -8.05 -1.97 5.20
CA ILE A 63 -7.68 -1.82 6.61
C ILE A 63 -6.16 -1.68 6.76
N ALA A 64 -5.39 -2.56 6.12
CA ALA A 64 -3.93 -2.52 6.11
C ALA A 64 -3.40 -1.20 5.56
N PHE A 65 -3.98 -0.73 4.44
CA PHE A 65 -3.62 0.51 3.79
C PHE A 65 -3.91 1.74 4.66
N ILE A 66 -5.11 1.85 5.24
CA ILE A 66 -5.47 3.00 6.08
C ILE A 66 -4.50 3.12 7.26
N ILE A 67 -4.25 2.00 7.96
CA ILE A 67 -3.39 1.99 9.14
C ILE A 67 -1.93 2.27 8.76
N SER A 68 -1.41 1.55 7.76
CA SER A 68 -0.01 1.67 7.35
C SER A 68 0.31 3.04 6.77
N GLN A 69 -0.53 3.58 5.89
CA GLN A 69 -0.29 4.88 5.27
C GLN A 69 -0.41 6.02 6.27
N HIS A 70 -1.34 5.92 7.23
CA HIS A 70 -1.45 6.91 8.29
C HIS A 70 -0.20 6.91 9.17
N HIS A 71 0.28 5.71 9.54
CA HIS A 71 1.54 5.55 10.25
C HIS A 71 2.72 6.12 9.44
N ASP A 72 2.84 5.81 8.15
CA ASP A 72 3.94 6.27 7.29
C ASP A 72 4.07 7.79 7.30
N VAL A 73 2.96 8.48 7.07
CA VAL A 73 2.92 9.95 7.05
C VAL A 73 3.31 10.54 8.40
N ILE A 74 2.81 9.98 9.51
CA ILE A 74 3.15 10.45 10.85
C ILE A 74 4.63 10.21 11.15
N ALA A 75 5.13 9.00 10.89
CA ALA A 75 6.51 8.61 11.14
C ALA A 75 7.48 9.44 10.29
N PHE A 76 7.17 9.67 9.01
CA PHE A 76 7.98 10.49 8.11
C PHE A 76 8.14 11.91 8.66
N HIS A 77 7.05 12.56 9.08
CA HIS A 77 7.09 13.90 9.65
C HIS A 77 7.74 13.93 11.05
N PHE A 78 7.58 12.87 11.84
CA PHE A 78 8.29 12.70 13.10
C PHE A 78 9.81 12.69 12.88
N TRP A 79 10.30 11.85 11.97
CA TRP A 79 11.71 11.78 11.62
C TRP A 79 12.22 13.08 10.98
N LYS A 80 11.43 13.74 10.11
CA LYS A 80 11.77 15.05 9.54
C LYS A 80 12.00 16.10 10.65
N ARG A 81 11.14 16.15 11.67
CA ARG A 81 11.32 17.08 12.82
C ARG A 81 12.53 16.70 13.68
N LYS A 82 12.68 15.40 13.98
CA LYS A 82 13.76 14.90 14.85
C LYS A 82 15.16 15.11 14.25
N THR A 83 15.26 15.08 12.92
CA THR A 83 16.49 15.26 12.17
C THR A 83 16.70 16.70 11.66
N GLU A 84 15.84 17.65 12.06
CA GLU A 84 15.86 19.03 11.54
C GLU A 84 15.86 19.11 10.01
N GLY A 85 15.16 18.17 9.36
CA GLY A 85 15.10 18.06 7.91
C GLY A 85 16.32 17.40 7.25
N ARG A 86 17.35 17.03 8.03
CA ARG A 86 18.54 16.30 7.54
C ARG A 86 18.22 14.83 7.28
N HIS A 87 19.09 14.13 6.53
CA HIS A 87 19.00 12.69 6.23
C HIS A 87 17.65 12.21 5.66
N LEU A 88 17.41 12.57 4.40
CA LEU A 88 16.21 12.17 3.66
C LEU A 88 16.03 10.65 3.58
N TRP A 89 17.13 9.93 3.32
CA TRP A 89 17.15 8.47 3.28
C TRP A 89 16.61 7.85 4.58
N LEU A 90 16.99 8.41 5.74
CA LEU A 90 16.66 7.84 7.04
C LEU A 90 15.17 7.93 7.30
N ARG A 91 14.60 9.13 7.15
CA ARG A 91 13.15 9.32 7.40
C ARG A 91 12.30 8.53 6.42
N ASN A 92 12.73 8.41 5.16
CA ASN A 92 11.99 7.67 4.14
C ASN A 92 12.01 6.17 4.42
N ASN A 93 13.21 5.60 4.63
CA ASN A 93 13.34 4.17 4.90
C ASN A 93 12.71 3.81 6.25
N ALA A 94 13.01 4.55 7.32
CA ALA A 94 12.47 4.23 8.64
C ALA A 94 10.93 4.30 8.68
N SER A 95 10.31 5.29 8.03
CA SER A 95 8.84 5.35 7.95
C SER A 95 8.29 4.21 7.09
N THR A 96 8.90 3.96 5.93
CA THR A 96 8.43 2.94 4.97
C THR A 96 8.56 1.54 5.56
N MET A 97 9.68 1.19 6.18
CA MET A 97 9.94 -0.15 6.73
C MET A 97 8.88 -0.50 7.79
N VAL A 98 8.63 0.38 8.75
CA VAL A 98 7.65 0.11 9.81
C VAL A 98 6.23 0.06 9.24
N SER A 99 5.91 0.96 8.30
CA SER A 99 4.58 0.99 7.68
C SER A 99 4.32 -0.24 6.82
N GLN A 100 5.32 -0.73 6.10
CA GLN A 100 5.22 -1.96 5.32
C GLN A 100 5.12 -3.20 6.20
N LEU A 101 5.73 -3.21 7.39
CA LEU A 101 5.51 -4.27 8.37
C LEU A 101 4.05 -4.29 8.83
N LEU A 102 3.51 -3.14 9.24
CA LEU A 102 2.11 -3.01 9.65
C LEU A 102 1.16 -3.44 8.53
N ASP A 103 1.37 -2.95 7.31
CA ASP A 103 0.60 -3.34 6.12
C ASP A 103 0.58 -4.85 5.94
N THR A 104 1.77 -5.46 5.92
CA THR A 104 1.93 -6.89 5.62
C THR A 104 1.31 -7.76 6.71
N VAL A 105 1.53 -7.44 7.99
CA VAL A 105 0.96 -8.18 9.12
C VAL A 105 -0.56 -8.08 9.11
N ILE A 106 -1.12 -6.88 8.99
CA ILE A 106 -2.58 -6.67 9.01
C ILE A 106 -3.23 -7.33 7.80
N PHE A 107 -2.67 -7.12 6.61
CA PHE A 107 -3.19 -7.70 5.37
C PHE A 107 -3.21 -9.22 5.45
N ILE A 108 -2.08 -9.86 5.75
CA ILE A 108 -1.99 -11.33 5.73
C ILE A 108 -2.87 -11.94 6.82
N THR A 109 -2.90 -11.33 8.01
CA THR A 109 -3.72 -11.81 9.12
C THR A 109 -5.20 -11.79 8.75
N ILE A 110 -5.71 -10.72 8.13
CA ILE A 110 -7.13 -10.60 7.78
C ILE A 110 -7.46 -11.40 6.52
N ALA A 111 -6.67 -11.26 5.46
CA ALA A 111 -6.91 -11.90 4.17
C ALA A 111 -6.84 -13.43 4.28
N PHE A 112 -5.95 -13.97 5.12
CA PHE A 112 -5.69 -15.41 5.25
C PHE A 112 -6.00 -16.00 6.63
N TYR A 113 -6.66 -15.25 7.53
CA TYR A 113 -7.34 -15.79 8.74
C TYR A 113 -7.98 -17.17 8.49
N GLY A 114 -7.69 -18.11 9.38
CA GLY A 114 -8.09 -19.52 9.27
C GLY A 114 -6.98 -20.45 8.76
N LEU A 115 -5.90 -19.92 8.17
CA LEU A 115 -4.70 -20.71 7.89
C LEU A 115 -3.85 -20.93 9.16
N PRO A 116 -3.01 -21.99 9.19
CA PRO A 116 -2.09 -22.23 10.30
C PRO A 116 -1.15 -21.03 10.53
N SER A 117 -0.88 -20.72 11.81
CA SER A 117 -0.02 -19.59 12.19
C SER A 117 1.37 -19.64 11.55
N ALA A 118 1.96 -20.84 11.43
CA ALA A 118 3.24 -21.04 10.76
C ALA A 118 3.20 -20.60 9.28
N VAL A 119 2.10 -20.86 8.57
CA VAL A 119 1.92 -20.43 7.18
C VAL A 119 1.81 -18.91 7.11
N LEU A 120 1.01 -18.30 7.98
CA LEU A 120 0.87 -16.84 8.04
C LEU A 120 2.20 -16.15 8.34
N LEU A 121 2.96 -16.66 9.31
CA LEU A 121 4.28 -16.11 9.67
C LEU A 121 5.29 -16.21 8.52
N ASN A 122 5.31 -17.34 7.79
CA ASN A 122 6.16 -17.49 6.61
C ASN A 122 5.78 -16.50 5.50
N MET A 123 4.48 -16.30 5.26
CA MET A 123 4.00 -15.31 4.29
C MET A 123 4.40 -13.90 4.71
N ILE A 124 4.19 -13.53 5.98
CA ILE A 124 4.57 -12.21 6.53
C ILE A 124 6.05 -11.99 6.35
N PHE A 125 6.88 -12.93 6.77
CA PHE A 125 8.32 -12.80 6.70
C PHE A 125 8.81 -12.68 5.25
N GLY A 126 8.35 -13.57 4.36
CA GLY A 126 8.75 -13.57 2.96
C GLY A 126 8.36 -12.28 2.23
N GLN A 127 7.10 -11.84 2.38
CA GLN A 127 6.63 -10.62 1.73
C GLN A 127 7.30 -9.37 2.32
N TYR A 128 7.48 -9.33 3.65
CA TYR A 128 8.12 -8.19 4.30
C TYR A 128 9.59 -8.05 3.89
N LEU A 129 10.33 -9.16 3.80
CA LEU A 129 11.74 -9.14 3.40
C LEU A 129 11.91 -8.59 1.97
N VAL A 130 11.07 -9.03 1.03
CA VAL A 130 11.09 -8.50 -0.35
C VAL A 130 10.78 -7.00 -0.36
N LYS A 131 9.77 -6.55 0.40
CA LYS A 131 9.42 -5.13 0.53
C LYS A 131 10.56 -4.31 1.13
N LEU A 132 11.30 -4.85 2.10
CA LEU A 132 12.48 -4.19 2.68
C LEU A 132 13.60 -3.99 1.66
N LEU A 133 13.89 -5.01 0.85
CA LEU A 133 14.90 -4.92 -0.20
C LEU A 133 14.52 -3.86 -1.24
N ILE A 134 13.25 -3.84 -1.67
CA ILE A 134 12.74 -2.83 -2.61
C ILE A 134 12.85 -1.43 -2.00
N ALA A 135 12.43 -1.23 -0.75
CA ALA A 135 12.51 0.08 -0.08
C ALA A 135 13.96 0.60 0.01
N ALA A 136 14.91 -0.28 0.30
CA ALA A 136 16.32 0.08 0.33
C ALA A 136 16.83 0.51 -1.06
N LEU A 137 16.46 -0.25 -2.11
CA LEU A 137 16.81 0.04 -3.51
C LEU A 137 16.13 1.30 -4.06
N ASP A 138 14.98 1.71 -3.51
CA ASP A 138 14.28 2.95 -3.90
C ASP A 138 14.99 4.23 -3.42
N THR A 139 15.85 4.12 -2.39
CA THR A 139 16.57 5.25 -1.81
C THR A 139 17.31 6.12 -2.85
N PRO A 140 18.16 5.58 -3.75
CA PRO A 140 18.83 6.38 -4.79
C PRO A 140 17.86 7.13 -5.71
N PHE A 141 16.71 6.53 -6.06
CA PHE A 141 15.71 7.15 -6.93
C PHE A 141 15.03 8.35 -6.26
N ILE A 142 14.81 8.28 -4.95
CA ILE A 142 14.24 9.40 -4.20
C ILE A 142 15.21 10.59 -4.16
N TYR A 143 16.52 10.33 -4.03
CA TYR A 143 17.52 11.39 -4.12
C TYR A 143 17.54 12.03 -5.52
N LEU A 144 17.48 11.22 -6.57
CA LEU A 144 17.38 11.69 -7.95
C LEU A 144 16.13 12.57 -8.16
N ALA A 145 14.97 12.10 -7.72
CA ALA A 145 13.71 12.84 -7.81
C ALA A 145 13.78 14.16 -7.02
N SER A 146 14.40 14.15 -5.83
CA SER A 146 14.56 15.36 -5.02
C SER A 146 15.47 16.41 -5.68
N PHE A 147 16.47 15.97 -6.44
CA PHE A 147 17.36 16.86 -7.18
C PHE A 147 16.63 17.54 -8.34
N VAL A 148 15.92 16.75 -9.16
CA VAL A 148 15.16 17.25 -10.33
C VAL A 148 13.99 18.15 -9.91
N MET A 149 13.30 17.81 -8.82
CA MET A 149 12.13 18.58 -8.35
C MET A 149 12.51 19.89 -7.68
N LYS A 150 13.68 19.99 -7.03
CA LYS A 150 14.21 21.27 -6.50
C LYS A 150 14.45 22.30 -7.60
N GLU A 151 14.77 21.86 -8.82
CA GLU A 151 14.95 22.74 -9.98
C GLU A 151 13.62 23.28 -10.53
N LYS A 152 12.50 22.57 -10.31
CA LYS A 152 11.20 22.87 -10.92
C LYS A 152 10.16 23.46 -9.97
N ILE A 153 10.37 23.41 -8.66
CA ILE A 153 9.39 23.85 -7.65
C ILE A 153 9.88 25.13 -6.95
N PRO A 154 9.11 26.23 -6.95
CA PRO A 154 9.46 27.47 -6.24
C PRO A 154 9.76 27.21 -4.75
N ALA A 155 10.81 27.85 -4.23
CA ALA A 155 11.33 27.61 -2.88
C ALA A 155 10.31 27.81 -1.74
N GLU A 156 9.22 28.54 -1.99
CA GLU A 156 8.12 28.78 -1.05
C GLU A 156 7.30 27.51 -0.75
N VAL A 157 7.21 26.56 -1.68
CA VAL A 157 6.41 25.33 -1.52
C VAL A 157 7.18 24.25 -0.75
N VAL A 158 8.52 24.25 -0.84
CA VAL A 158 9.39 23.23 -0.23
C VAL A 158 9.55 23.41 1.30
N LYS A 159 9.30 24.62 1.81
CA LYS A 159 9.44 24.97 3.23
C LYS A 159 8.15 24.81 4.05
N ALA A 160 7.01 24.56 3.41
CA ALA A 160 5.72 24.28 4.08
C ALA A 160 5.61 22.82 4.58
#